data_AF-A0A9D6K5L8-F1
#
_entry.id   AF-A0A9D6K5L8-F1
#
_cell.length_a   1.000
_cell.length_b   1.000
_cell.length_c   1.000
_cell.angle_alpha   90.00
_cell.angle_beta   90.00
_cell.angle_gamma   90.00
#
_symmetry.space_group_name_H-M   'P 1'
#
loop_
_entity.id
_entity.type
_entity.pdbx_description
1 polymer ?
#
loop_
_entity_poly.entity_id
_entity_poly.type
_entity_poly.pdbx_seq_one_letter_code
_entity_poly.pdbx_strand_id
1 'polypeptide(L)'
;MNHYHRISLKEREEISRMLATNQSMRSIARLLARAPSSISRELRRHARHPIGYRAVSAQRYATRMARKPRKKRLLEIYPKLRKQVLQYLAQLWSPEQIAKELSLRYPNHPRMNISHESIYTYLYALPRGQLKRELIAYLRQHHQLRRPRYRQRLKPKPIQDIISIEERPSEVATRTIPGHWEGDLLMGHGNASALGTLVERVTRFTLLVPLKAKNAPSARRAFSRELRTLPQQLKRY
;
A
#
# COMPACT_ATOMS: atom_id res chain seq x y z
N MET A 1 -3.84 -17.32 -12.66
CA MET A 1 -2.67 -16.42 -12.81
C MET A 1 -2.54 -16.07 -14.27
N ASN A 2 -2.62 -14.80 -14.66
CA ASN A 2 -2.48 -14.43 -16.07
C ASN A 2 -1.00 -14.59 -16.46
N HIS A 3 -0.66 -15.67 -17.18
CA HIS A 3 0.71 -15.96 -17.56
C HIS A 3 1.22 -14.84 -18.48
N TYR A 4 2.33 -14.20 -18.10
CA TYR A 4 2.96 -13.22 -18.96
C TYR A 4 3.56 -13.93 -20.18
N HIS A 5 2.85 -13.90 -21.30
CA HIS A 5 3.33 -14.45 -22.56
C HIS A 5 4.25 -13.45 -23.26
N ARG A 6 5.52 -13.84 -23.41
CA ARG A 6 6.47 -13.08 -24.23
C ARG A 6 6.09 -13.22 -25.69
N ILE A 7 6.31 -12.16 -26.47
CA ILE A 7 6.22 -12.21 -27.93
C ILE A 7 7.22 -13.26 -28.43
N SER A 8 6.73 -14.22 -29.20
CA SER A 8 7.46 -15.32 -29.83
C SER A 8 8.20 -14.89 -31.09
N LEU A 9 9.08 -15.73 -31.62
CA LEU A 9 9.76 -15.45 -32.89
C LEU A 9 8.75 -15.28 -34.03
N LYS A 10 7.76 -16.18 -34.14
CA LYS A 10 6.70 -16.13 -35.15
C LYS A 10 5.93 -14.80 -35.08
N GLU A 11 5.53 -14.37 -33.88
CA GLU A 11 4.88 -13.06 -33.70
C GLU A 11 5.81 -11.90 -34.10
N ARG A 12 7.12 -11.97 -33.80
CA ARG A 12 8.07 -10.94 -34.24
C ARG A 12 8.21 -10.87 -35.76
N GLU A 13 8.16 -11.99 -36.45
CA GLU A 13 8.20 -12.06 -37.92
C GLU A 13 6.95 -11.43 -38.54
N GLU A 14 5.77 -11.71 -37.98
CA GLU A 14 4.53 -11.05 -38.41
C GLU A 14 4.57 -9.55 -38.17
N ILE A 15 5.03 -9.10 -36.99
CA ILE A 15 5.23 -7.67 -36.72
C ILE A 15 6.15 -7.05 -37.78
N SER A 16 7.24 -7.73 -38.15
CA SER A 16 8.19 -7.24 -39.14
C SER A 16 7.58 -7.11 -40.53
N ARG A 17 6.81 -8.11 -40.98
CA ARG A 17 6.13 -8.11 -42.30
C ARG A 17 5.02 -7.06 -42.37
N MET A 18 4.22 -6.94 -41.31
CA MET A 18 3.12 -5.98 -41.25
C MET A 18 3.62 -4.53 -41.20
N LEU A 19 4.76 -4.27 -40.54
CA LEU A 19 5.36 -2.94 -40.58
C LEU A 19 5.94 -2.60 -41.95
N ALA A 20 6.50 -3.57 -42.67
CA ALA A 20 6.96 -3.36 -44.05
C ALA A 20 5.81 -3.02 -45.02
N THR A 21 4.59 -3.45 -44.70
CA THR A 21 3.35 -3.12 -45.44
C THR A 21 2.61 -1.90 -44.85
N ASN A 22 3.28 -1.07 -44.05
CA ASN A 22 2.74 0.15 -43.44
C ASN A 22 1.48 -0.03 -42.57
N GLN A 23 1.28 -1.22 -41.99
CA GLN A 23 0.14 -1.44 -41.10
C GLN A 23 0.32 -0.74 -39.74
N SER A 24 -0.79 -0.24 -39.20
CA SER A 24 -0.78 0.40 -37.87
C SER A 24 -0.54 -0.61 -36.74
N MET A 25 0.09 -0.15 -35.64
CA MET A 25 0.30 -0.96 -34.42
C MET A 25 -1.00 -1.57 -33.88
N ARG A 26 -2.14 -0.89 -34.04
CA ARG A 26 -3.46 -1.38 -33.60
C ARG A 26 -3.94 -2.55 -34.47
N SER A 27 -3.66 -2.51 -35.78
CA SER A 27 -3.96 -3.63 -36.70
C SER A 27 -3.14 -4.87 -36.33
N ILE A 28 -1.83 -4.68 -36.15
CA ILE A 28 -0.88 -5.74 -35.75
C ILE A 28 -1.31 -6.38 -34.43
N ALA A 29 -1.68 -5.56 -33.45
CA ALA A 29 -2.14 -6.03 -32.15
C ALA A 29 -3.41 -6.89 -32.26
N ARG A 30 -4.37 -6.49 -33.10
CA ARG A 30 -5.61 -7.23 -33.34
C ARG A 30 -5.33 -8.59 -34.00
N LEU A 31 -4.49 -8.62 -35.04
CA LEU A 31 -4.13 -9.85 -35.75
C LEU A 31 -3.45 -10.86 -34.81
N LEU A 32 -2.54 -10.38 -33.96
CA LEU A 32 -1.79 -11.23 -33.03
C LEU A 32 -2.53 -11.52 -31.72
N ALA A 33 -3.79 -11.07 -31.57
CA ALA A 33 -4.55 -11.15 -30.33
C ALA A 33 -3.77 -10.62 -29.11
N ARG A 34 -3.04 -9.50 -29.29
CA ARG A 34 -2.24 -8.82 -28.26
C ARG A 34 -2.81 -7.46 -27.93
N ALA A 35 -2.50 -6.97 -26.73
CA ALA A 35 -2.75 -5.57 -26.38
C ALA A 35 -1.88 -4.64 -27.25
N PRO A 36 -2.41 -3.51 -27.76
CA PRO A 36 -1.61 -2.53 -28.51
C PRO A 36 -0.37 -2.02 -27.75
N SER A 37 -0.46 -1.95 -26.42
CA SER A 37 0.66 -1.57 -25.55
C SER A 37 1.80 -2.59 -25.55
N SER A 38 1.54 -3.86 -25.86
CA SER A 38 2.58 -4.89 -25.99
C SER A 38 3.38 -4.69 -27.27
N ILE A 39 2.70 -4.41 -28.40
CA ILE A 39 3.35 -4.11 -29.69
C ILE A 39 4.16 -2.81 -29.57
N SER A 40 3.57 -1.74 -29.03
CA SER A 40 4.29 -0.47 -28.83
C SER A 40 5.56 -0.62 -27.98
N ARG A 41 5.50 -1.42 -26.90
CA ARG A 41 6.67 -1.70 -26.04
C ARG A 41 7.75 -2.51 -26.76
N GLU A 42 7.36 -3.45 -27.62
CA GLU A 42 8.29 -4.24 -28.44
C GLU A 42 9.00 -3.35 -29.46
N LEU A 43 8.24 -2.53 -30.19
CA LEU A 43 8.79 -1.62 -31.19
C LEU A 43 9.72 -0.59 -30.54
N ARG A 44 9.31 0.04 -29.43
CA ARG A 44 10.17 1.00 -28.71
C ARG A 44 11.50 0.39 -28.27
N ARG A 45 11.53 -0.90 -27.95
CA ARG A 45 12.73 -1.60 -27.50
C ARG A 45 13.67 -1.97 -28.65
N HIS A 46 13.13 -2.19 -29.85
CA HIS A 46 13.84 -2.86 -30.94
C HIS A 46 13.88 -2.12 -32.27
N ALA A 47 13.03 -1.13 -32.48
CA ALA A 47 13.08 -0.23 -33.62
C ALA A 47 14.13 0.85 -33.33
N ARG A 48 15.33 0.68 -33.90
CA ARG A 48 16.35 1.71 -33.93
C ARG A 48 16.31 2.37 -35.30
N HIS A 49 16.20 3.69 -35.31
CA HIS A 49 16.42 4.49 -36.51
C HIS A 49 17.88 4.26 -36.98
N PRO A 50 18.17 4.04 -38.28
CA PRO A 50 17.30 4.13 -39.46
C PRO A 50 16.80 2.78 -40.03
N ILE A 51 17.21 1.64 -39.47
CA ILE A 51 17.04 0.30 -40.10
C ILE A 51 15.62 -0.27 -39.90
N GLY A 52 14.76 0.41 -39.14
CA GLY A 52 13.42 -0.06 -38.82
C GLY A 52 13.43 -1.28 -37.88
N TYR A 53 12.26 -1.92 -37.72
CA TYR A 53 12.11 -3.10 -36.87
C TYR A 53 12.46 -4.39 -37.63
N ARG A 54 13.36 -5.23 -37.08
CA ARG A 54 13.69 -6.56 -37.63
C ARG A 54 13.48 -7.66 -36.60
N ALA A 55 12.73 -8.70 -36.99
CA ALA A 55 12.40 -9.84 -36.13
C ALA A 55 13.63 -10.56 -35.55
N VAL A 56 14.62 -10.87 -36.41
CA VAL A 56 15.85 -11.59 -36.02
C VAL A 56 16.64 -10.81 -34.96
N SER A 57 16.81 -9.50 -35.15
CA SER A 57 17.51 -8.62 -34.21
C SER A 57 16.79 -8.54 -32.86
N ALA A 58 15.46 -8.40 -32.89
CA ALA A 58 14.63 -8.39 -31.69
C ALA A 58 14.72 -9.73 -30.93
N GLN A 59 14.67 -10.86 -31.64
CA GLN A 59 14.83 -12.19 -31.05
C GLN A 59 16.21 -12.37 -30.43
N ARG A 60 17.30 -12.04 -31.15
CA ARG A 60 18.68 -12.13 -30.63
C ARG A 60 18.88 -11.30 -29.38
N TYR A 61 18.28 -10.10 -29.32
CA TYR A 61 18.32 -9.29 -28.12
C TYR A 61 17.55 -9.97 -26.97
N ALA A 62 16.34 -10.46 -27.23
CA ALA A 62 15.49 -11.09 -26.23
C ALA A 62 16.16 -12.34 -25.63
N THR A 63 16.76 -13.20 -26.46
CA THR A 63 17.51 -14.39 -26.00
C THR A 63 18.73 -13.99 -25.19
N ARG A 64 19.52 -13.00 -25.64
CA ARG A 64 20.67 -12.48 -24.89
C ARG A 64 20.25 -11.94 -23.51
N MET A 65 19.16 -11.17 -23.43
CA MET A 65 18.69 -10.63 -22.16
C MET A 65 18.07 -11.70 -21.24
N ALA A 66 17.44 -12.73 -21.80
CA ALA A 66 16.93 -13.86 -21.02
C ALA A 66 18.06 -14.64 -20.33
N ARG A 67 19.24 -14.72 -20.97
CA ARG A 67 20.44 -15.35 -20.41
C ARG A 67 21.20 -14.47 -19.42
N LYS A 68 20.94 -13.15 -19.39
CA LYS A 68 21.65 -12.27 -18.46
C LYS A 68 21.22 -12.60 -17.02
N PRO A 69 22.18 -12.89 -16.12
CA PRO A 69 21.85 -13.07 -14.72
C PRO A 69 21.22 -11.79 -14.18
N ARG A 70 20.28 -11.93 -13.26
CA ARG A 70 19.72 -10.78 -12.54
C ARG A 70 20.88 -10.07 -11.83
N LYS A 71 20.92 -8.74 -11.91
CA LYS A 71 21.91 -7.97 -11.18
C LYS A 71 21.82 -8.32 -9.69
N LYS A 72 22.98 -8.59 -9.05
CA LYS A 72 23.06 -8.74 -7.60
C LYS A 72 22.54 -7.47 -6.93
N ARG A 73 21.94 -7.61 -5.75
CA ARG A 73 21.39 -6.46 -5.02
C ARG A 73 22.54 -5.65 -4.44
N LEU A 74 22.37 -4.33 -4.33
CA LEU A 74 23.44 -3.46 -3.82
C LEU A 74 23.95 -3.88 -2.43
N LEU A 75 23.05 -4.32 -1.55
CA LEU A 75 23.40 -4.81 -0.21
C LEU A 75 24.12 -6.16 -0.21
N GLU A 76 24.09 -6.93 -1.30
CA GLU A 76 24.91 -8.14 -1.46
C GLU A 76 26.30 -7.82 -2.00
N ILE A 77 26.43 -6.71 -2.74
CA ILE A 77 27.68 -6.28 -3.38
C ILE A 77 28.54 -5.48 -2.40
N TYR A 78 27.94 -4.59 -1.61
CA TYR A 78 28.65 -3.63 -0.76
C TYR A 78 28.47 -3.94 0.73
N PRO A 79 29.42 -4.67 1.38
CA PRO A 79 29.27 -5.10 2.76
C PRO A 79 29.25 -3.93 3.76
N LYS A 80 30.00 -2.85 3.49
CA LYS A 80 30.00 -1.64 4.33
C LYS A 80 28.61 -0.97 4.34
N LEU A 81 28.01 -0.82 3.17
CA LEU A 81 26.64 -0.30 3.03
C LEU A 81 25.63 -1.21 3.75
N ARG A 82 25.74 -2.53 3.56
CA ARG A 82 24.88 -3.50 4.25
C ARG A 82 24.96 -3.36 5.76
N LYS A 83 26.17 -3.31 6.32
CA LYS A 83 26.38 -3.16 7.77
C LYS A 83 25.69 -1.89 8.29
N GLN A 84 25.85 -0.77 7.61
CA GLN A 84 25.24 0.50 8.01
C GLN A 84 23.71 0.46 7.95
N VAL A 85 23.14 -0.11 6.89
CA VAL A 85 21.67 -0.28 6.76
C VAL A 85 21.13 -1.17 7.87
N LEU A 86 21.78 -2.29 8.17
CA LEU A 86 21.35 -3.20 9.23
C LEU A 86 21.44 -2.55 10.63
N GLN A 87 22.47 -1.75 10.89
CA GLN A 87 22.59 -0.98 12.13
C GLN A 87 21.44 0.02 12.30
N TYR A 88 21.11 0.79 11.27
CA TYR A 88 19.99 1.72 11.34
C TYR A 88 18.63 1.01 11.47
N LEU A 89 18.46 -0.14 10.81
CA LEU A 89 17.25 -0.96 11.00
C LEU A 89 17.14 -1.44 12.45
N ALA A 90 18.21 -1.91 13.08
CA ALA A 90 18.20 -2.31 14.49
C ALA A 90 17.84 -1.14 15.43
N GLN A 91 18.10 0.10 15.02
CA GLN A 91 17.69 1.32 15.71
C GLN A 91 16.25 1.77 15.35
N LEU A 92 15.48 0.94 14.65
CA LEU A 92 14.09 1.19 14.24
C LEU A 92 13.91 2.35 13.24
N TRP A 93 14.95 2.69 12.47
CA TRP A 93 14.83 3.68 11.40
C TRP A 93 14.04 3.11 10.22
N SER A 94 13.19 3.92 9.60
CA SER A 94 12.47 3.51 8.39
C SER A 94 13.43 3.42 7.19
N PRO A 95 13.20 2.53 6.21
CA PRO A 95 14.02 2.47 5.00
C PRO A 95 14.14 3.81 4.25
N GLU A 96 13.13 4.67 4.33
CA GLU A 96 13.17 6.03 3.79
C GLU A 96 14.11 6.95 4.56
N GLN A 97 14.06 6.91 5.89
CA GLN A 97 14.98 7.65 6.75
C GLN A 97 16.42 7.21 6.50
N ILE A 98 16.66 5.89 6.43
CA ILE A 98 17.99 5.32 6.15
C ILE A 98 18.53 5.79 4.81
N ALA A 99 17.72 5.73 3.74
CA ALA A 99 18.14 6.17 2.41
C ALA A 99 18.54 7.64 2.39
N LYS A 100 17.77 8.50 3.08
CA LYS A 100 18.05 9.94 3.16
C LYS A 100 19.29 10.23 4.01
N GLU A 101 19.39 9.60 5.17
CA GLU A 101 20.53 9.72 6.08
C GLU A 101 21.85 9.33 5.42
N LEU A 102 21.87 8.19 4.72
CA LEU A 102 23.06 7.74 3.99
C LEU A 102 23.47 8.72 2.90
N SER A 103 22.49 9.29 2.19
CA SER A 103 22.76 10.28 1.15
C SER A 103 23.34 11.58 1.71
N LEU A 104 22.92 12.00 2.91
CA LEU A 104 23.42 13.21 3.57
C LEU A 104 24.82 12.98 4.16
N ARG A 105 25.03 11.81 4.76
CA ARG A 105 26.30 11.46 5.43
C ARG A 105 27.43 11.15 4.45
N TYR A 106 27.10 10.67 3.25
CA TYR A 106 28.09 10.22 2.25
C TYR A 106 27.85 10.85 0.86
N PRO A 107 27.85 12.19 0.72
CA PRO A 107 27.47 12.87 -0.52
C PRO A 107 28.40 12.51 -1.70
N ASN A 108 29.69 12.31 -1.43
CA ASN A 108 30.71 12.01 -2.46
C ASN A 108 31.01 10.51 -2.62
N HIS A 109 30.21 9.63 -2.02
CA HIS A 109 30.41 8.18 -2.14
C HIS A 109 29.17 7.49 -2.72
N PRO A 110 29.06 7.39 -4.05
CA PRO A 110 27.91 6.76 -4.72
C PRO A 110 27.65 5.32 -4.27
N ARG A 111 28.68 4.59 -3.81
CA ARG A 111 28.55 3.22 -3.29
C ARG A 111 27.86 3.14 -1.93
N MET A 112 27.72 4.26 -1.22
CA MET A 112 26.98 4.37 0.04
C MET A 112 25.53 4.82 -0.18
N ASN A 113 25.18 5.25 -1.39
CA ASN A 113 23.82 5.70 -1.71
C ASN A 113 22.94 4.52 -2.08
N ILE A 114 21.76 4.45 -1.47
CA ILE A 114 20.77 3.40 -1.71
C ILE A 114 19.36 3.97 -1.62
N SER A 115 18.46 3.50 -2.50
CA SER A 115 17.03 3.83 -2.40
C SER A 115 16.35 2.96 -1.35
N HIS A 116 15.35 3.50 -0.66
CA HIS A 116 14.50 2.74 0.27
C HIS A 116 13.86 1.51 -0.40
N GLU A 117 13.56 1.62 -1.69
CA GLU A 117 13.07 0.54 -2.55
C GLU A 117 14.05 -0.63 -2.65
N SER A 118 15.36 -0.34 -2.72
CA SER A 118 16.41 -1.37 -2.76
C SER A 118 16.56 -2.07 -1.42
N ILE A 119 16.40 -1.34 -0.31
CA ILE A 119 16.35 -1.90 1.05
C ILE A 119 15.15 -2.86 1.18
N TYR A 120 13.94 -2.41 0.84
CA TYR A 120 12.75 -3.27 0.85
C TYR A 120 12.94 -4.49 -0.03
N THR A 121 13.43 -4.30 -1.26
CA THR A 121 13.66 -5.38 -2.20
C THR A 121 14.58 -6.43 -1.59
N TYR A 122 15.71 -6.03 -0.99
CA TYR A 122 16.63 -6.90 -0.28
C TYR A 122 15.95 -7.68 0.85
N LEU A 123 15.30 -6.99 1.79
CA LEU A 123 14.64 -7.62 2.94
C LEU A 123 13.61 -8.69 2.52
N TYR A 124 12.76 -8.37 1.53
CA TYR A 124 11.69 -9.27 1.12
C TYR A 124 12.17 -10.47 0.32
N ALA A 125 13.36 -10.42 -0.26
CA ALA A 125 13.91 -11.53 -1.04
C ALA A 125 14.84 -12.45 -0.27
N LEU A 126 15.17 -12.12 0.99
CA LEU A 126 15.85 -13.06 1.86
C LEU A 126 15.05 -14.37 1.94
N PRO A 127 15.75 -15.53 2.06
CA PRO A 127 15.10 -16.80 2.29
C PRO A 127 14.24 -16.75 3.56
N ARG A 128 13.24 -17.62 3.63
CA ARG A 128 12.43 -17.76 4.85
C ARG A 128 13.35 -18.26 5.96
N GLY A 129 13.38 -17.57 7.09
CA GLY A 129 14.26 -17.89 8.21
C GLY A 129 14.23 -16.81 9.29
N GLN A 130 14.96 -17.07 10.38
CA GLN A 130 15.00 -16.19 11.55
C GLN A 130 15.51 -14.79 11.22
N LEU A 131 16.61 -14.67 10.47
CA LEU A 131 17.16 -13.38 10.05
C LEU A 131 16.12 -12.50 9.33
N LYS A 132 15.33 -13.09 8.42
CA LYS A 132 14.27 -12.34 7.72
C LYS A 132 13.18 -11.87 8.69
N ARG A 133 12.79 -12.70 9.65
CA ARG A 133 11.78 -12.35 10.66
C ARG A 133 12.26 -11.19 11.54
N GLU A 134 13.50 -11.25 11.99
CA GLU A 134 14.13 -10.19 12.80
C GLU A 134 14.20 -8.87 12.03
N LEU A 135 14.70 -8.89 10.79
CA LEU A 135 14.80 -7.67 9.99
C LEU A 135 13.44 -7.08 9.59
N ILE A 136 12.42 -7.92 9.38
CA ILE A 136 11.05 -7.44 9.15
C ILE A 136 10.46 -6.84 10.44
N ALA A 137 10.81 -7.38 11.62
CA ALA A 137 10.35 -6.85 12.90
C ALA A 137 10.91 -5.44 13.21
N TYR A 138 12.01 -5.04 12.56
CA TYR A 138 12.49 -3.66 12.64
C TYR A 138 11.71 -2.67 11.76
N LEU A 139 10.92 -3.15 10.79
CA LEU A 139 10.10 -2.27 9.96
C LEU A 139 8.85 -1.84 10.72
N ARG A 140 8.52 -0.54 10.72
CA ARG A 140 7.34 0.04 11.40
C ARG A 140 6.01 -0.71 11.22
N GLN A 141 5.80 -1.37 10.08
CA GLN A 141 4.56 -2.10 9.80
C GLN A 141 4.68 -3.62 9.96
N HIS A 142 5.89 -4.15 10.18
CA HIS A 142 6.17 -5.57 10.43
C HIS A 142 5.58 -6.51 9.36
N HIS A 143 5.31 -6.00 8.16
CA HIS A 143 4.61 -6.75 7.13
C HIS A 143 5.50 -7.87 6.60
N GLN A 144 5.08 -9.13 6.83
CA GLN A 144 5.79 -10.33 6.35
C GLN A 144 5.92 -10.38 4.83
N LEU A 145 4.93 -9.83 4.12
CA LEU A 145 4.88 -9.73 2.67
C LEU A 145 4.80 -8.28 2.25
N ARG A 146 5.50 -7.96 1.17
CA ARG A 146 5.41 -6.64 0.56
C ARG A 146 4.00 -6.41 0.01
N ARG A 147 3.33 -5.36 0.46
CA ARG A 147 2.02 -4.99 -0.07
C ARG A 147 2.18 -4.30 -1.44
N PRO A 148 1.32 -4.60 -2.42
CA PRO A 148 1.29 -3.86 -3.67
C PRO A 148 0.94 -2.39 -3.38
N ARG A 149 1.62 -1.47 -4.08
CA ARG A 149 1.46 -0.02 -3.92
C ARG A 149 0.03 0.45 -4.25
N TYR A 150 -0.69 -0.32 -5.06
CA TYR A 150 -2.03 -0.03 -5.54
C TYR A 150 -3.01 -1.08 -5.02
N ARG A 151 -3.43 -0.95 -3.75
CA ARG A 151 -4.79 -1.35 -3.40
C ARG A 151 -5.59 -0.06 -3.39
N GLN A 152 -6.62 0.03 -4.24
CA GLN A 152 -7.71 0.95 -3.97
C GLN A 152 -8.20 0.59 -2.57
N ARG A 153 -7.77 1.36 -1.57
CA ARG A 153 -8.53 1.44 -0.32
C ARG A 153 -9.89 1.91 -0.78
N LEU A 154 -10.91 1.07 -0.65
CA LEU A 154 -12.29 1.52 -0.68
C LEU A 154 -12.31 2.70 0.30
N LYS A 155 -12.46 3.92 -0.21
CA LYS A 155 -12.61 5.08 0.65
C LYS A 155 -13.90 4.79 1.43
N PRO A 156 -13.85 4.67 2.77
CA PRO A 156 -15.09 4.61 3.53
C PRO A 156 -15.90 5.85 3.14
N LYS A 157 -17.21 5.68 2.95
CA LYS A 157 -18.08 6.83 2.71
C LYS A 157 -17.92 7.77 3.92
N PRO A 158 -17.77 9.08 3.71
CA PRO A 158 -17.77 10.04 4.82
C PRO A 158 -19.07 9.89 5.61
N ILE A 159 -18.99 10.11 6.92
CA ILE A 159 -20.19 10.21 7.78
C ILE A 159 -21.01 11.37 7.22
N GLN A 160 -22.26 11.09 6.85
CA GLN A 160 -23.19 12.10 6.35
C GLN A 160 -23.66 12.96 7.52
N ASP A 161 -23.87 14.25 7.27
CA ASP A 161 -24.42 15.21 8.24
C ASP A 161 -23.64 15.28 9.55
N ILE A 162 -22.30 15.19 9.47
CA ILE A 162 -21.44 15.38 10.64
C ILE A 162 -21.47 16.86 11.06
N ILE A 163 -21.96 17.11 12.28
CA ILE A 163 -21.89 18.44 12.89
C ILE A 163 -20.44 18.68 13.30
N SER A 164 -19.87 19.81 12.87
CA SER A 164 -18.50 20.16 13.23
C SER A 164 -18.39 20.34 14.75
N ILE A 165 -17.21 20.08 15.32
CA ILE A 165 -16.96 20.38 16.74
C ILE A 165 -17.14 21.88 17.01
N GLU A 166 -16.84 22.72 16.02
CA GLU A 166 -16.98 24.18 16.09
C GLU A 166 -18.44 24.65 16.09
N GLU A 167 -19.36 23.84 15.56
CA GLU A 167 -20.79 24.16 15.50
C GLU A 167 -21.54 23.74 16.78
N ARG A 168 -20.84 23.12 17.74
CA ARG A 168 -21.47 22.70 19.00
C ARG A 168 -21.76 23.91 19.89
N PRO A 169 -22.88 23.90 20.64
CA PRO A 169 -23.13 24.92 21.65
C PRO A 169 -21.96 25.03 22.64
N SER A 170 -21.60 26.27 23.00
CA SER A 170 -20.46 26.56 23.90
C SER A 170 -20.59 25.89 25.27
N GLU A 171 -21.82 25.68 25.74
CA GLU A 171 -22.16 24.96 26.98
C GLU A 171 -21.62 23.51 27.02
N VAL A 172 -21.43 22.85 25.87
CA VAL A 172 -20.87 21.49 25.79
C VAL A 172 -19.38 21.49 26.17
N ALA A 173 -18.68 22.60 25.92
CA ALA A 173 -17.25 22.75 26.22
C ALA A 173 -17.00 23.05 27.70
N THR A 174 -17.88 23.81 28.35
CA THR A 174 -17.70 24.25 29.74
C THR A 174 -17.89 23.13 30.77
N ARG A 175 -18.57 22.03 30.40
CA ARG A 175 -18.85 20.87 31.28
C ARG A 175 -19.48 21.29 32.62
N THR A 176 -20.33 22.30 32.58
CA THR A 176 -20.96 22.87 33.79
C THR A 176 -22.33 22.28 34.09
N ILE A 177 -23.02 21.74 33.08
CA ILE A 177 -24.38 21.23 33.21
C ILE A 177 -24.44 19.74 32.84
N PRO A 178 -24.98 18.86 33.71
CA PRO A 178 -25.19 17.46 33.38
C PRO A 178 -26.16 17.27 32.22
N GLY A 179 -25.94 16.22 31.43
CA GLY A 179 -26.84 15.76 30.37
C GLY A 179 -26.21 15.69 28.99
N HIS A 180 -24.93 16.07 28.85
CA HIS A 180 -24.19 15.90 27.59
C HIS A 180 -23.41 14.59 27.62
N TRP A 181 -23.63 13.73 26.63
CA TRP A 181 -23.09 12.38 26.59
C TRP A 181 -22.04 12.20 25.51
N GLU A 182 -20.98 11.48 25.86
CA GLU A 182 -19.95 11.02 24.94
C GLU A 182 -20.12 9.52 24.70
N GLY A 183 -20.25 9.14 23.43
CA GLY A 183 -20.53 7.77 23.01
C GLY A 183 -19.35 7.16 22.26
N ASP A 184 -18.78 6.09 22.79
CA ASP A 184 -17.72 5.32 22.15
C ASP A 184 -18.13 3.86 21.93
N LEU A 185 -17.41 3.17 21.03
CA LEU A 185 -17.58 1.74 20.76
C LEU A 185 -16.28 0.99 21.05
N LEU A 186 -16.33 0.12 22.05
CA LEU A 186 -15.25 -0.81 22.39
C LEU A 186 -15.44 -2.12 21.62
N MET A 187 -14.43 -2.47 20.83
CA MET A 187 -14.40 -3.70 20.05
C MET A 187 -13.62 -4.79 20.78
N GLY A 188 -14.24 -5.97 20.93
CA GLY A 188 -13.59 -7.12 21.53
C GLY A 188 -12.55 -7.77 20.60
N HIS A 189 -11.82 -8.75 21.12
CA HIS A 189 -10.80 -9.49 20.38
C HIS A 189 -11.34 -10.02 19.04
N GLY A 190 -10.54 -9.87 17.98
CA GLY A 190 -10.93 -10.31 16.63
C GLY A 190 -12.17 -9.60 16.07
N ASN A 191 -12.56 -8.46 16.63
CA ASN A 191 -13.84 -7.81 16.36
C ASN A 191 -15.03 -8.77 16.57
N ALA A 192 -14.98 -9.70 17.53
CA ALA A 192 -16.03 -10.70 17.76
C ALA A 192 -17.23 -10.13 18.54
N SER A 193 -16.99 -9.34 19.57
CA SER A 193 -18.00 -8.65 20.38
C SER A 193 -17.87 -7.12 20.28
N ALA A 194 -18.89 -6.40 20.73
CA ALA A 194 -18.86 -4.95 20.85
C ALA A 194 -19.65 -4.47 22.08
N LEU A 195 -19.11 -3.46 22.75
CA LEU A 195 -19.72 -2.79 23.88
C LEU A 195 -19.74 -1.30 23.57
N GLY A 196 -20.91 -0.68 23.64
CA GLY A 196 -21.00 0.77 23.55
C GLY A 196 -20.89 1.40 24.93
N THR A 197 -20.18 2.51 25.03
CA THR A 197 -19.99 3.26 26.28
C THR A 197 -20.63 4.62 26.11
N LEU A 198 -21.54 4.99 27.01
CA LEU A 198 -22.09 6.34 27.09
C LEU A 198 -21.63 6.96 28.41
N VAL A 199 -20.82 8.02 28.32
CA VAL A 199 -20.25 8.71 29.48
C VAL A 199 -20.81 10.13 29.54
N GLU A 200 -21.46 10.46 30.64
CA GLU A 200 -21.93 11.82 30.91
C GLU A 200 -20.72 12.70 31.27
N ARG A 201 -20.59 13.86 30.63
CA ARG A 201 -19.33 14.63 30.63
C ARG A 201 -19.04 15.38 31.93
N VAL A 202 -20.03 15.60 32.78
CA VAL A 202 -19.90 16.34 34.06
C VAL A 202 -19.76 15.38 35.23
N THR A 203 -20.78 14.56 35.44
CA THR A 203 -20.92 13.57 36.52
C THR A 203 -20.04 12.33 36.32
N ARG A 204 -19.57 12.08 35.09
CA ARG A 204 -18.84 10.87 34.69
C ARG A 204 -19.63 9.57 34.86
N PHE A 205 -20.95 9.69 35.05
CA PHE A 205 -21.84 8.55 35.07
C PHE A 205 -21.74 7.80 33.73
N THR A 206 -21.45 6.51 33.81
CA THR A 206 -21.10 5.68 32.66
C THR A 206 -22.10 4.54 32.50
N LEU A 207 -22.67 4.43 31.30
CA LEU A 207 -23.50 3.30 30.90
C LEU A 207 -22.72 2.40 29.95
N LEU A 208 -22.75 1.10 30.24
CA LEU A 208 -22.17 0.06 29.39
C LEU A 208 -23.30 -0.68 28.68
N VAL A 209 -23.30 -0.63 27.35
CA VAL A 209 -24.41 -1.12 26.52
C VAL A 209 -23.92 -2.29 25.65
N PRO A 210 -24.24 -3.55 26.00
CA PRO A 210 -23.84 -4.70 25.20
C PRO A 210 -24.55 -4.69 23.85
N LEU A 211 -23.76 -4.81 22.76
CA LEU A 211 -24.29 -4.75 21.40
C LEU A 211 -24.33 -6.14 20.76
N LYS A 212 -25.53 -6.56 20.34
CA LYS A 212 -25.72 -7.81 19.58
C LYS A 212 -25.17 -7.74 18.15
N ALA A 213 -25.06 -6.53 17.58
CA ALA A 213 -24.56 -6.31 16.22
C ALA A 213 -23.81 -4.96 16.13
N LYS A 214 -22.81 -4.91 15.23
CA LYS A 214 -21.85 -3.78 15.07
C LYS A 214 -22.26 -2.76 14.01
N ASN A 215 -23.53 -2.76 13.61
CA ASN A 215 -24.03 -1.82 12.62
C ASN A 215 -24.68 -0.61 13.30
N ALA A 216 -24.63 0.55 12.65
CA ALA A 216 -25.15 1.80 13.18
C ALA A 216 -26.62 1.72 13.66
N PRO A 217 -27.54 1.06 12.94
CA PRO A 217 -28.93 0.95 13.42
C PRO A 217 -29.07 0.17 14.73
N SER A 218 -28.27 -0.88 14.94
CA SER A 218 -28.34 -1.67 16.17
C SER A 218 -27.71 -0.93 17.34
N ALA A 219 -26.60 -0.23 17.13
CA ALA A 219 -25.99 0.64 18.13
C ALA A 219 -26.96 1.76 18.55
N ARG A 220 -27.58 2.44 17.59
CA ARG A 220 -28.59 3.48 17.84
C ARG A 220 -29.75 2.95 18.69
N ARG A 221 -30.33 1.81 18.32
CA ARG A 221 -31.44 1.19 19.08
C ARG A 221 -31.04 0.85 20.52
N ALA A 222 -29.85 0.28 20.70
CA ALA A 222 -29.36 -0.09 22.03
C ALA A 222 -29.14 1.16 22.89
N PHE A 223 -28.47 2.19 22.37
CA PHE A 223 -28.27 3.45 23.08
C PHE A 223 -29.58 4.16 23.41
N SER A 224 -30.51 4.25 22.46
CA SER A 224 -31.82 4.87 22.71
C SER A 224 -32.61 4.14 23.79
N ARG A 225 -32.48 2.82 23.90
CA ARG A 225 -33.14 2.05 24.96
C ARG A 225 -32.59 2.39 26.34
N GLU A 226 -31.27 2.40 26.49
CA GLU A 226 -30.64 2.72 27.79
C GLU A 226 -30.83 4.19 28.16
N LEU A 227 -30.70 5.13 27.21
CA LEU A 227 -30.92 6.55 27.49
C LEU A 227 -32.37 6.84 27.93
N ARG A 228 -33.36 6.05 27.50
CA ARG A 228 -34.76 6.23 27.91
C ARG A 228 -34.98 5.98 29.40
N THR A 229 -34.18 5.14 30.05
CA THR A 229 -34.32 4.83 31.48
C THR A 229 -33.85 5.96 32.39
N LEU A 230 -33.11 6.93 31.84
CA LEU A 230 -32.55 8.04 32.61
C LEU A 230 -33.59 9.11 32.95
N PRO A 231 -33.39 9.88 34.04
CA PRO A 231 -34.17 11.08 34.34
C PRO A 231 -34.15 12.11 33.19
N GLN A 232 -35.21 12.91 33.07
CA GLN A 232 -35.36 13.94 32.03
C GLN A 232 -34.19 14.94 32.03
N GLN A 233 -33.70 15.28 33.22
CA GLN A 233 -32.63 16.25 33.45
C GLN A 233 -31.29 15.82 32.83
N LEU A 234 -31.07 14.52 32.61
CA LEU A 234 -29.86 13.96 32.01
C LEU A 234 -29.99 13.72 30.51
N LYS A 235 -31.09 14.10 29.86
CA LYS A 235 -31.35 13.84 28.44
C LYS A 235 -31.24 15.14 27.61
N ARG A 236 -30.06 15.76 27.57
CA ARG A 236 -29.81 16.94 26.72
C ARG A 236 -29.11 16.57 25.42
N TYR A 237 -29.42 17.30 24.35
CA TYR A 237 -28.83 17.12 23.02
C TYR A 237 -27.68 18.12 22.83
#